data_AF-A0A7K3SAW3-F1
#
_entry.id   AF-A0A7K3SAW3-F1
#
_cell.length_a   1.000
_cell.length_b   1.000
_cell.length_c   1.000
_cell.angle_alpha   90.00
_cell.angle_beta   90.00
_cell.angle_gamma   90.00
#
_symmetry.space_group_name_H-M   'P 1'
#
loop_
_entity.id
_entity.type
_entity.pdbx_description
1 polymer ?
#
loop_
_entity_poly.entity_id
_entity_poly.type
_entity_poly.pdbx_seq_one_letter_code
_entity_poly.pdbx_strand_id
1 'polypeptide(L)'
;MLIGRVVQDRDQTLFAQWPPFLASWDPHLGPGTPAALTMAVLVVAYGPSLAARLPWRGLLAAAWAGSMAWVFSMALIDGWYRGVERRLTTKHEYLRVIDRFADIPATLRGFTDHILFDAPGNWPAHVAGHPPGATLTFVWLDRVGLGGGAWAAVWCVVVGSSAVLAALITVRVLADERLARRAAPFLVLAPAAVWA
;
A
#
# COMPACT_ATOMS: atom_id res chain seq x y z
N MET A 1 -3.31 20.80 18.47
CA MET A 1 -4.61 20.08 18.39
C MET A 1 -5.79 20.85 19.00
N LEU A 2 -5.64 21.56 20.13
CA LEU A 2 -6.75 22.33 20.73
C LEU A 2 -7.21 23.53 19.88
N ILE A 3 -6.29 24.25 19.23
CA ILE A 3 -6.61 25.47 18.46
C ILE A 3 -7.45 25.16 17.21
N GLY A 4 -7.17 24.06 16.50
CA GLY A 4 -7.92 23.68 15.30
C GLY A 4 -9.38 23.28 15.59
N ARG A 5 -9.63 22.65 16.75
CA ARG A 5 -10.99 22.27 17.18
C ARG A 5 -11.83 23.50 17.54
N VAL A 6 -11.22 24.49 18.22
CA VAL A 6 -11.89 25.74 18.61
C VAL A 6 -12.29 26.60 17.39
N VAL A 7 -11.47 26.64 16.34
CA VAL A 7 -11.80 27.38 15.10
C VAL A 7 -12.93 26.70 14.33
N GLN A 8 -12.95 25.36 14.30
CA GLN A 8 -14.01 24.61 13.63
C GLN A 8 -15.36 24.70 14.36
N ASP A 9 -15.34 24.62 15.69
CA ASP A 9 -16.55 24.75 16.51
C ASP A 9 -17.15 26.17 16.45
N ARG A 10 -16.33 27.20 16.14
CA ARG A 10 -16.79 28.60 16.02
C ARG A 10 -17.24 28.99 14.62
N ASP A 11 -16.48 28.63 13.59
CA ASP A 11 -16.66 29.23 12.27
C ASP A 11 -17.24 28.28 11.21
N GLN A 12 -17.30 26.96 11.47
CA GLN A 12 -17.74 25.92 10.52
C GLN A 12 -17.11 25.98 9.11
N THR A 13 -15.97 26.66 8.97
CA THR A 13 -15.29 26.89 7.68
C THR A 13 -14.39 25.73 7.26
N LEU A 14 -14.04 24.85 8.19
CA LEU A 14 -13.17 23.70 7.96
C LEU A 14 -14.03 22.43 7.87
N PHE A 15 -14.33 21.95 6.67
CA PHE A 15 -14.97 20.65 6.43
C PHE A 15 -14.06 19.44 6.80
N ALA A 16 -13.19 19.57 7.81
CA ALA A 16 -12.25 18.54 8.24
C ALA A 16 -12.66 18.01 9.61
N GLN A 17 -12.97 16.73 9.79
CA GLN A 17 -13.47 16.24 11.10
C GLN A 17 -12.46 16.39 12.25
N TRP A 18 -11.14 16.44 11.96
CA TRP A 18 -10.10 16.57 12.99
C TRP A 18 -8.83 17.30 12.48
N PRO A 19 -8.82 18.64 12.41
CA PRO A 19 -7.69 19.39 11.87
C PRO A 19 -6.36 19.04 12.59
N PRO A 20 -5.26 18.75 11.84
CA PRO A 20 -5.06 18.97 10.41
C PRO A 20 -5.44 17.79 9.49
N PHE A 21 -6.02 16.70 10.03
CA PHE A 21 -6.35 15.51 9.26
C PHE A 21 -7.83 15.48 8.86
N LEU A 22 -8.08 15.18 7.59
CA LEU A 22 -9.38 14.68 7.12
C LEU A 22 -9.50 13.19 7.50
N ALA A 23 -9.53 12.90 8.80
CA ALA A 23 -9.62 11.54 9.32
C ALA A 23 -10.45 11.48 10.61
N SER A 24 -11.22 10.41 10.78
CA SER A 24 -11.89 10.06 12.03
C SER A 24 -11.00 9.11 12.83
N TRP A 25 -10.87 9.36 14.14
CA TRP A 25 -10.18 8.42 15.03
C TRP A 25 -11.06 7.19 15.23
N ASP A 26 -10.60 6.04 14.73
CA ASP A 26 -11.31 4.76 14.81
C ASP A 26 -10.32 3.68 15.30
N PRO A 27 -10.11 3.56 16.63
CA PRO A 27 -9.18 2.58 17.18
C PRO A 27 -9.74 1.17 17.01
N HIS A 28 -9.09 0.38 16.16
CA HIS A 28 -9.46 -0.99 15.90
C HIS A 28 -8.45 -1.96 16.51
N LEU A 29 -8.97 -3.00 17.15
CA LEU A 29 -8.22 -4.18 17.54
C LEU A 29 -8.79 -5.35 16.73
N GLY A 30 -7.96 -5.92 15.86
CA GLY A 30 -8.34 -7.02 15.00
C GLY A 30 -7.35 -8.18 15.08
N PRO A 31 -7.59 -9.27 14.33
CA PRO A 31 -6.74 -10.46 14.37
C PRO A 31 -5.29 -10.18 13.92
N GLY A 32 -5.06 -9.11 13.15
CA GLY A 32 -3.72 -8.67 12.77
C GLY A 32 -2.92 -8.03 13.91
N THR A 33 -3.56 -7.56 14.98
CA THR A 33 -2.88 -6.90 16.11
C THR A 33 -1.88 -7.84 16.82
N PRO A 34 -2.26 -9.07 17.23
CA PRO A 34 -1.28 -10.00 17.80
C PRO A 34 -0.20 -10.37 16.79
N ALA A 35 -0.54 -10.55 15.51
CA ALA A 35 0.44 -10.89 14.46
C ALA A 35 1.49 -9.77 14.26
N ALA A 36 1.05 -8.51 14.25
CA ALA A 36 1.93 -7.36 14.14
C ALA A 36 2.84 -7.25 15.37
N LEU A 37 2.29 -7.43 16.58
CA LEU A 37 3.10 -7.44 17.81
C LEU A 37 4.12 -8.58 17.79
N THR A 38 3.72 -9.79 17.38
CA THR A 38 4.65 -10.92 17.23
C THR A 38 5.74 -10.61 16.22
N MET A 39 5.42 -10.06 15.05
CA MET A 39 6.44 -9.67 14.06
C MET A 39 7.38 -8.59 14.59
N ALA A 40 6.87 -7.57 15.29
CA ALA A 40 7.70 -6.55 15.91
C ALA A 40 8.69 -7.18 16.91
N VAL A 41 8.22 -8.05 17.80
CA VAL A 41 9.05 -8.76 18.77
C VAL A 41 10.09 -9.64 18.07
N LEU A 42 9.69 -10.41 17.05
CA LEU A 42 10.60 -11.28 16.31
C LEU A 42 11.70 -10.49 15.58
N VAL A 43 11.35 -9.39 14.92
CA VAL A 43 12.31 -8.56 14.19
C VAL A 43 13.25 -7.83 15.17
N VAL A 44 12.75 -7.35 16.30
CA VAL A 44 13.60 -6.69 17.32
C VAL A 44 14.53 -7.70 17.99
N ALA A 45 14.03 -8.88 18.38
CA ALA A 45 14.82 -9.88 19.10
C ALA A 45 15.81 -10.64 18.19
N TYR A 46 15.39 -11.01 16.98
CA TYR A 46 16.16 -11.89 16.10
C TYR A 46 16.65 -11.22 14.81
N GLY A 47 16.08 -10.08 14.41
CA GLY A 47 16.43 -9.39 13.16
C GLY A 47 17.92 -9.03 13.04
N PRO A 48 18.53 -8.37 14.04
CA PRO A 48 19.96 -8.02 13.99
C PRO A 48 20.88 -9.25 13.87
N SER A 49 20.57 -10.35 14.58
CA SER A 49 21.39 -11.55 14.57
C SER A 49 21.24 -12.32 13.25
N LEU A 50 20.03 -12.43 12.72
CA LEU A 50 19.75 -12.99 11.39
C LEU A 50 20.43 -12.18 10.28
N ALA A 51 20.35 -10.84 10.35
CA ALA A 51 20.95 -9.96 9.35
C ALA A 51 22.49 -10.07 9.32
N ALA A 52 23.12 -10.38 10.45
CA ALA A 52 24.56 -10.62 10.51
C ALA A 52 24.98 -12.00 9.98
N ARG A 53 24.12 -13.03 10.11
CA ARG A 53 24.48 -14.44 9.85
C ARG A 53 24.04 -14.95 8.47
N LEU A 54 22.95 -14.43 7.92
CA LEU A 54 22.39 -14.94 6.67
C LEU A 54 23.29 -14.58 5.47
N PRO A 55 23.41 -15.48 4.45
CA PRO A 55 23.98 -15.09 3.17
C PRO A 55 23.14 -13.96 2.56
N TRP A 56 23.75 -13.09 1.75
CA TRP A 56 23.09 -11.90 1.22
C TRP A 56 21.73 -12.20 0.54
N ARG A 57 21.66 -13.29 -0.25
CA ARG A 57 20.42 -13.73 -0.88
C ARG A 57 19.34 -14.14 0.14
N GLY A 58 19.76 -14.82 1.21
CA GLY A 58 18.87 -15.21 2.31
C GLY A 58 18.39 -14.00 3.12
N LEU A 59 19.25 -12.99 3.31
CA LEU A 59 18.87 -11.72 3.94
C LEU A 59 17.80 -10.99 3.13
N LEU A 60 17.98 -10.86 1.82
CA LEU A 60 17.01 -10.23 0.94
C LEU A 60 15.66 -10.96 0.98
N ALA A 61 15.67 -12.29 0.87
CA ALA A 61 14.46 -13.09 0.95
C ALA A 61 13.75 -12.95 2.31
N ALA A 62 14.51 -13.00 3.41
CA ALA A 62 13.96 -12.84 4.76
C ALA A 62 13.42 -11.42 5.00
N ALA A 63 14.10 -10.39 4.52
CA ALA A 63 13.65 -9.00 4.63
C ALA A 63 12.36 -8.77 3.83
N TRP A 64 12.28 -9.30 2.61
CA TRP A 64 11.06 -9.20 1.81
C TRP A 64 9.89 -9.95 2.43
N ALA A 65 10.10 -11.21 2.84
CA ALA A 65 9.08 -12.00 3.53
C ALA A 65 8.64 -11.35 4.86
N GLY A 66 9.59 -10.79 5.62
CA GLY A 66 9.29 -10.05 6.84
C GLY A 66 8.47 -8.78 6.58
N SER A 67 8.82 -8.03 5.53
CA SER A 67 8.06 -6.84 5.12
C SER A 67 6.64 -7.20 4.67
N MET A 68 6.49 -8.26 3.86
CA MET A 68 5.17 -8.78 3.49
C MET A 68 4.35 -9.18 4.72
N ALA A 69 4.94 -9.96 5.64
CA ALA A 69 4.27 -10.41 6.86
C ALA A 69 3.87 -9.22 7.75
N TRP A 70 4.71 -8.19 7.84
CA TRP A 70 4.41 -6.95 8.55
C TRP A 70 3.21 -6.22 7.93
N VAL A 71 3.24 -5.99 6.62
CA VAL A 71 2.16 -5.31 5.87
C VAL A 71 0.85 -6.09 5.97
N PHE A 72 0.88 -7.41 5.79
CA PHE A 72 -0.30 -8.27 5.96
C PHE A 72 -0.83 -8.23 7.38
N SER A 73 0.04 -8.28 8.39
CA SER A 73 -0.38 -8.16 9.79
C SER A 73 -1.09 -6.83 10.04
N MET A 74 -0.55 -5.72 9.52
CA MET A 74 -1.17 -4.39 9.62
C MET A 74 -2.51 -4.33 8.87
N ALA A 75 -2.60 -4.87 7.65
CA ALA A 75 -3.85 -4.95 6.90
C ALA A 75 -4.92 -5.78 7.64
N LEU A 76 -4.50 -6.80 8.40
CA LEU A 76 -5.40 -7.64 9.19
C LEU A 76 -5.81 -7.01 10.54
N ILE A 77 -5.20 -5.90 10.98
CA ILE A 77 -5.65 -5.15 12.15
C ILE A 77 -7.04 -4.59 11.91
N ASP A 78 -7.32 -4.11 10.68
CA ASP A 78 -8.64 -3.67 10.26
C ASP A 78 -9.60 -4.86 10.00
N GLY A 79 -9.12 -6.10 10.11
CA GLY A 79 -9.83 -7.35 9.83
C GLY A 79 -9.87 -7.72 8.35
N TRP A 80 -9.97 -9.02 8.02
CA TRP A 80 -9.99 -9.52 6.63
C TRP A 80 -11.02 -8.79 5.76
N TYR A 81 -12.21 -8.54 6.30
CA TYR A 81 -13.32 -7.93 5.56
C TYR A 81 -13.16 -6.41 5.32
N ARG A 82 -12.51 -5.64 6.22
CA ARG A 82 -12.29 -4.19 6.01
C ARG A 82 -10.89 -3.86 5.48
N GLY A 83 -9.85 -4.55 5.94
CA GLY A 83 -8.46 -4.27 5.59
C GLY A 83 -7.93 -4.98 4.35
N VAL A 84 -8.51 -6.13 3.96
CA VAL A 84 -8.11 -6.90 2.76
C VAL A 84 -9.21 -6.87 1.70
N GLU A 85 -10.45 -7.14 2.09
CA GLU A 85 -11.59 -7.16 1.17
C GLU A 85 -12.08 -5.72 0.86
N ARG A 86 -12.48 -4.90 1.84
CA ARG A 86 -13.09 -3.56 1.60
C ARG A 86 -12.18 -2.34 1.46
N ARG A 87 -10.90 -2.38 1.87
CA ARG A 87 -9.97 -1.26 1.53
C ARG A 87 -9.86 -1.05 0.02
N LEU A 88 -10.03 -2.12 -0.77
CA LEU A 88 -10.16 -2.06 -2.23
C LEU A 88 -11.56 -2.39 -2.77
N THR A 89 -12.48 -2.96 -1.97
CA THR A 89 -13.90 -3.17 -2.36
C THR A 89 -14.88 -2.10 -1.87
N THR A 90 -14.45 -0.85 -1.65
CA THR A 90 -15.35 0.32 -1.76
C THR A 90 -15.78 0.48 -3.23
N LYS A 91 -16.57 -0.46 -3.72
CA LYS A 91 -17.31 -0.50 -4.98
C LYS A 91 -16.76 0.34 -6.17
N HIS A 92 -15.62 -0.12 -6.70
CA HIS A 92 -15.24 -0.22 -8.12
C HIS A 92 -14.97 1.08 -8.93
N GLU A 93 -13.85 1.77 -8.71
CA GLU A 93 -13.37 2.80 -9.65
C GLU A 93 -12.42 2.25 -10.73
N TYR A 94 -11.45 1.39 -10.40
CA TYR A 94 -10.58 0.75 -11.42
C TYR A 94 -11.23 -0.46 -12.10
N LEU A 95 -11.87 -1.34 -11.33
CA LEU A 95 -12.43 -2.59 -11.86
C LEU A 95 -13.68 -2.37 -12.75
N ARG A 96 -14.43 -1.26 -12.58
CA ARG A 96 -15.54 -0.88 -13.47
C ARG A 96 -15.10 -0.63 -14.90
N VAL A 97 -13.82 -0.32 -15.09
CA VAL A 97 -13.27 0.10 -16.36
C VAL A 97 -12.55 -1.04 -17.07
N ILE A 98 -12.34 -2.19 -16.41
CA ILE A 98 -11.62 -3.31 -17.01
C ILE A 98 -12.25 -3.73 -18.35
N ASP A 99 -13.57 -3.79 -18.41
CA ASP A 99 -14.30 -4.10 -19.64
C ASP A 99 -14.11 -3.02 -20.74
N ARG A 100 -13.85 -1.76 -20.34
CA ARG A 100 -13.53 -0.64 -21.26
C ARG A 100 -12.07 -0.64 -21.73
N PHE A 101 -11.23 -1.54 -21.20
CA PHE A 101 -9.85 -1.81 -21.66
C PHE A 101 -9.76 -3.08 -22.53
N ALA A 102 -10.84 -3.46 -23.23
CA ALA A 102 -10.80 -4.55 -24.22
C ALA A 102 -9.70 -4.30 -25.28
N ASP A 103 -9.67 -3.09 -25.85
CA ASP A 103 -8.61 -2.61 -26.76
C ASP A 103 -7.69 -1.60 -26.02
N ILE A 104 -6.61 -2.12 -25.43
CA ILE A 104 -5.64 -1.31 -24.66
C ILE A 104 -5.05 -0.16 -25.50
N PRO A 105 -4.52 -0.39 -26.74
CA PRO A 105 -4.03 0.69 -27.58
C PRO A 105 -5.06 1.78 -27.88
N ALA A 106 -6.32 1.43 -28.14
CA ALA A 106 -7.38 2.42 -28.36
C ALA A 106 -7.69 3.22 -27.09
N THR A 107 -7.84 2.55 -25.94
CA THR A 107 -8.13 3.21 -24.66
C THR A 107 -6.99 4.13 -24.21
N LEU A 108 -5.74 3.79 -24.50
CA LEU A 108 -4.58 4.66 -24.19
C LEU A 108 -4.53 5.91 -25.07
N ARG A 109 -4.92 5.81 -26.35
CA ARG A 109 -4.98 6.96 -27.26
C ARG A 109 -6.08 7.96 -26.88
N GLY A 110 -7.23 7.44 -26.43
CA GLY A 110 -8.38 8.26 -25.99
C GLY A 110 -8.47 8.48 -24.48
N PHE A 111 -7.41 8.18 -23.71
CA PHE A 111 -7.48 8.22 -22.25
C PHE A 111 -7.81 9.63 -21.74
N THR A 112 -7.17 10.65 -22.33
CA THR A 112 -7.31 12.06 -21.93
C THR A 112 -8.71 12.62 -22.22
N ASP A 113 -9.39 12.11 -23.26
CA ASP A 113 -10.71 12.58 -23.68
C ASP A 113 -11.80 12.30 -22.65
N HIS A 114 -11.54 11.38 -21.70
CA HIS A 114 -12.48 10.95 -20.68
C HIS A 114 -12.10 11.44 -19.27
N ILE A 115 -11.10 12.33 -19.12
CA ILE A 115 -10.67 12.84 -17.81
C ILE A 115 -11.64 13.90 -17.27
N LEU A 116 -12.20 14.75 -18.15
CA LEU A 116 -13.09 15.83 -17.74
C LEU A 116 -14.41 15.29 -17.22
N PHE A 117 -14.94 15.89 -16.15
CA PHE A 117 -16.17 15.46 -15.51
C PHE A 117 -17.38 15.47 -16.47
N ASP A 118 -17.37 16.40 -17.42
CA ASP A 118 -18.45 16.66 -18.36
C ASP A 118 -18.35 15.80 -19.63
N ALA A 119 -17.26 15.02 -19.77
CA ALA A 119 -17.04 14.17 -20.93
C ALA A 119 -18.00 12.97 -20.93
N PRO A 120 -18.58 12.60 -22.08
CA PRO A 120 -19.41 11.41 -22.19
C PRO A 120 -18.57 10.17 -21.86
N GLY A 121 -19.01 9.38 -20.87
CA GLY A 121 -18.27 8.20 -20.42
C GLY A 121 -16.98 8.53 -19.66
N ASN A 122 -16.96 9.63 -18.91
CA ASN A 122 -15.84 10.02 -18.04
C ASN A 122 -15.29 8.86 -17.18
N TRP A 123 -14.00 8.96 -16.85
CA TRP A 123 -13.36 8.06 -15.91
C TRP A 123 -13.81 8.35 -14.48
N PRO A 124 -13.89 7.33 -13.61
CA PRO A 124 -14.00 7.55 -12.18
C PRO A 124 -12.85 8.42 -11.67
N ALA A 125 -13.10 9.23 -10.64
CA ALA A 125 -12.18 10.30 -10.21
C ALA A 125 -10.75 9.81 -9.93
N HIS A 126 -10.63 8.61 -9.35
CA HIS A 126 -9.35 8.00 -9.01
C HIS A 126 -8.57 7.51 -10.26
N VAL A 127 -9.28 7.10 -11.32
CA VAL A 127 -8.66 6.76 -12.61
C VAL A 127 -8.29 8.02 -13.38
N ALA A 128 -9.15 9.04 -13.37
CA ALA A 128 -8.91 10.32 -14.03
C ALA A 128 -7.70 11.07 -13.43
N GLY A 129 -7.44 10.89 -12.13
CA GLY A 129 -6.36 11.56 -11.40
C GLY A 129 -4.97 10.95 -11.57
N HIS A 130 -4.82 9.78 -12.22
CA HIS A 130 -3.56 9.04 -12.29
C HIS A 130 -3.23 8.55 -13.71
N PRO A 131 -1.93 8.42 -14.07
CA PRO A 131 -1.54 7.79 -15.33
C PRO A 131 -2.11 6.36 -15.45
N PRO A 132 -2.44 5.89 -16.67
CA PRO A 132 -3.15 4.63 -16.88
C PRO A 132 -2.34 3.38 -16.48
N GLY A 133 -1.06 3.50 -16.17
CA GLY A 133 -0.19 2.38 -15.79
C GLY A 133 -0.68 1.62 -14.55
N ALA A 134 -1.23 2.33 -13.56
CA ALA A 134 -1.84 1.70 -12.39
C ALA A 134 -3.08 0.86 -12.79
N THR A 135 -3.98 1.44 -13.60
CA THR A 135 -5.16 0.74 -14.14
C THR A 135 -4.78 -0.50 -14.94
N LEU A 136 -3.80 -0.35 -15.84
CA LEU A 136 -3.35 -1.43 -16.70
C LEU A 136 -2.84 -2.62 -15.91
N THR A 137 -2.17 -2.38 -14.78
CA THR A 137 -1.68 -3.46 -13.91
C THR A 137 -2.83 -4.33 -13.41
N PHE A 138 -3.95 -3.73 -13.00
CA PHE A 138 -5.14 -4.48 -12.58
C PHE A 138 -5.89 -5.12 -13.75
N VAL A 139 -5.91 -4.50 -14.92
CA VAL A 139 -6.44 -5.11 -16.16
C VAL A 139 -5.66 -6.38 -16.51
N TRP A 140 -4.32 -6.35 -16.43
CA TRP A 140 -3.50 -7.52 -16.71
C TRP A 140 -3.69 -8.64 -15.69
N LEU A 141 -3.81 -8.31 -14.40
CA LEU A 141 -4.13 -9.28 -13.34
C LEU A 141 -5.46 -9.97 -13.60
N ASP A 142 -6.48 -9.21 -13.98
CA ASP A 142 -7.79 -9.76 -14.32
C ASP A 142 -7.73 -10.72 -15.52
N ARG A 143 -7.00 -10.33 -16.59
CA ARG A 143 -6.82 -11.16 -17.80
C ARG A 143 -6.12 -12.50 -17.54
N VAL A 144 -5.26 -12.60 -16.51
CA VAL A 144 -4.60 -13.86 -16.13
C VAL A 144 -5.41 -14.66 -15.08
N GLY A 145 -6.65 -14.26 -14.80
CA GLY A 145 -7.54 -14.95 -13.86
C GLY A 145 -7.37 -14.53 -12.40
N LEU A 146 -6.57 -13.50 -12.12
CA LEU A 146 -6.34 -12.92 -10.78
C LEU A 146 -7.20 -11.65 -10.59
N GLY A 147 -8.47 -11.73 -10.97
CA GLY A 147 -9.42 -10.64 -10.84
C GLY A 147 -9.89 -10.39 -9.41
N GLY A 148 -10.34 -9.18 -9.13
CA GLY A 148 -10.99 -8.81 -7.87
C GLY A 148 -10.07 -8.20 -6.80
N GLY A 149 -10.70 -7.63 -5.77
CA GLY A 149 -10.03 -6.82 -4.75
C GLY A 149 -8.98 -7.56 -3.92
N ALA A 150 -9.19 -8.86 -3.66
CA ALA A 150 -8.24 -9.66 -2.91
C ALA A 150 -6.89 -9.84 -3.65
N TRP A 151 -6.94 -10.18 -4.94
CA TRP A 151 -5.74 -10.31 -5.76
C TRP A 151 -5.05 -8.98 -6.01
N ALA A 152 -5.82 -7.91 -6.21
CA ALA A 152 -5.29 -6.56 -6.27
C ALA A 152 -4.56 -6.16 -4.97
N ALA A 153 -5.14 -6.48 -3.79
CA ALA A 153 -4.51 -6.23 -2.50
C ALA A 153 -3.19 -7.00 -2.36
N VAL A 154 -3.22 -8.32 -2.63
CA VAL A 154 -2.03 -9.17 -2.56
C VAL A 154 -0.94 -8.65 -3.50
N TRP A 155 -1.29 -8.28 -4.73
CA TRP A 155 -0.35 -7.71 -5.69
C TRP A 155 0.30 -6.43 -5.16
N CYS A 156 -0.49 -5.48 -4.65
CA CYS A 156 0.04 -4.26 -4.06
C CYS A 156 0.97 -4.54 -2.88
N VAL A 157 0.65 -5.50 -2.01
CA VAL A 157 1.52 -5.88 -0.89
C VAL A 157 2.82 -6.51 -1.39
N VAL A 158 2.74 -7.44 -2.35
CA VAL A 158 3.91 -8.15 -2.92
C VAL A 158 4.85 -7.16 -3.61
N VAL A 159 4.31 -6.28 -4.47
CA VAL A 159 5.09 -5.29 -5.21
C VAL A 159 5.59 -4.18 -4.28
N GLY A 160 4.73 -3.65 -3.39
CA GLY A 160 5.11 -2.59 -2.45
C GLY A 160 6.18 -3.04 -1.46
N SER A 161 6.08 -4.25 -0.91
CA SER A 161 7.10 -4.82 0.00
C SER A 161 8.45 -5.05 -0.68
N SER A 162 8.49 -5.16 -2.01
CA SER A 162 9.75 -5.28 -2.77
C SER A 162 10.63 -4.02 -2.68
N ALA A 163 10.07 -2.87 -2.26
CA ALA A 163 10.83 -1.66 -1.96
C ALA A 163 11.95 -1.90 -0.93
N VAL A 164 11.74 -2.86 0.00
CA VAL A 164 12.77 -3.26 0.97
C VAL A 164 14.03 -3.80 0.28
N LEU A 165 13.86 -4.54 -0.82
CA LEU A 165 14.95 -5.09 -1.62
C LEU A 165 15.70 -3.97 -2.34
N ALA A 166 14.96 -3.07 -2.97
CA ALA A 166 15.53 -1.92 -3.67
C ALA A 166 16.36 -1.05 -2.70
N ALA A 167 15.83 -0.76 -1.51
CA ALA A 167 16.53 0.00 -0.48
C ALA A 167 17.81 -0.72 -0.02
N LEU A 168 17.74 -2.03 0.29
CA LEU A 168 18.90 -2.80 0.73
C LEU A 168 20.00 -2.90 -0.34
N ILE A 169 19.61 -3.12 -1.60
CA ILE A 169 20.54 -3.18 -2.73
C ILE A 169 21.19 -1.80 -2.92
N THR A 170 20.41 -0.73 -2.88
CA THR A 170 20.90 0.65 -3.02
C THR A 170 21.92 0.98 -1.93
N VAL A 171 21.61 0.69 -0.66
CA VAL A 171 22.54 0.94 0.45
C VAL A 171 23.81 0.10 0.31
N ARG A 172 23.70 -1.16 -0.12
CA ARG A 172 24.88 -2.01 -0.35
C ARG A 172 25.79 -1.50 -1.46
N VAL A 173 25.21 -0.99 -2.55
CA VAL A 173 25.95 -0.50 -3.72
C VAL A 173 26.59 0.86 -3.45
N LEU A 174 25.88 1.77 -2.77
CA LEU A 174 26.33 3.15 -2.58
C LEU A 174 27.13 3.39 -1.29
N ALA A 175 26.94 2.55 -0.26
CA ALA A 175 27.65 2.65 1.01
C ALA A 175 28.46 1.38 1.27
N ASP A 176 27.86 0.39 1.93
CA ASP A 176 28.50 -0.90 2.18
C ASP A 176 27.48 -1.97 2.63
N GLU A 177 27.88 -3.24 2.54
CA GLU A 177 27.03 -4.37 2.90
C GLU A 177 26.73 -4.44 4.40
N ARG A 178 27.64 -4.01 5.27
CA ARG A 178 27.46 -4.04 6.73
C ARG A 178 26.41 -3.01 7.17
N LEU A 179 26.40 -1.83 6.56
CA LEU A 179 25.37 -0.82 6.76
C LEU A 179 24.02 -1.30 6.25
N ALA A 180 23.97 -1.91 5.06
CA ALA A 180 22.74 -2.49 4.52
C ALA A 180 22.15 -3.58 5.44
N ARG A 181 23.01 -4.46 5.97
CA ARG A 181 22.62 -5.49 6.95
C ARG A 181 22.04 -4.89 8.23
N ARG A 182 22.63 -3.80 8.74
CA ARG A 182 22.13 -3.09 9.92
C ARG A 182 20.81 -2.38 9.66
N ALA A 183 20.57 -1.91 8.44
CA ALA A 183 19.33 -1.26 8.05
C ALA A 183 18.16 -2.25 7.86
N ALA A 184 18.44 -3.52 7.56
CA ALA A 184 17.40 -4.51 7.21
C ALA A 184 16.24 -4.63 8.23
N PRO A 185 16.47 -4.74 9.56
CA PRO A 185 15.37 -4.83 10.52
C PRO A 185 14.47 -3.59 10.54
N PHE A 186 15.06 -2.40 10.33
CA PHE A 186 14.31 -1.14 10.28
C PHE A 186 13.48 -1.02 9.01
N LEU A 187 14.05 -1.44 7.87
CA LEU A 187 13.35 -1.43 6.59
C LEU A 187 12.19 -2.43 6.56
N VAL A 188 12.31 -3.57 7.24
CA VAL A 188 11.24 -4.57 7.37
C VAL A 188 10.01 -4.01 8.10
N LEU A 189 10.22 -3.25 9.17
CA LEU A 189 9.16 -2.66 10.00
C LEU A 189 8.79 -1.24 9.57
N ALA A 190 9.26 -0.77 8.42
CA ALA A 190 9.10 0.61 8.02
C ALA A 190 7.59 0.99 7.93
N PRO A 191 7.19 2.12 8.53
CA PRO A 191 5.79 2.55 8.55
C PRO A 191 5.26 2.99 7.18
N ALA A 192 6.11 3.03 6.14
CA ALA A 192 5.69 3.26 4.76
C ALA A 192 4.54 2.31 4.35
N ALA A 193 4.46 1.12 4.94
CA ALA A 193 3.33 0.19 4.80
C ALA A 193 1.94 0.78 5.15
N VAL A 194 1.88 1.85 5.95
CA VAL A 194 0.65 2.50 6.40
C VAL A 194 0.31 3.74 5.57
N TRP A 195 1.32 4.39 5.01
CA TRP A 195 1.22 5.72 4.37
C TRP A 195 1.33 5.70 2.84
N ALA A 196 1.80 4.60 2.26
CA ALA A 196 1.95 4.42 0.80
C ALA A 196 0.69 3.87 0.13
#